data_AF-A0A0G2ASK6-F1
#
_entry.id   AF-A0A0G2ASK6-F1
#
_cell.length_a   1.000
_cell.length_b   1.000
_cell.length_c   1.000
_cell.angle_alpha   90.00
_cell.angle_beta   90.00
_cell.angle_gamma   90.00
#
_symmetry.space_group_name_H-M   'P 1'
#
loop_
_entity.id
_entity.type
_entity.pdbx_description
1 polymer ?
#
loop_
_entity_poly.entity_id
_entity_poly.type
_entity_poly.pdbx_seq_one_letter_code
_entity_poly.pdbx_strand_id
1 'polypeptide(L)'
;MPDKHKKFHEFALKSILFKGRHDWYFCFLKSERIAHVFMLLARTSPGNVLEDLAHIAAQLPGTVARLAAGELDAEAALADVFALLAGTRLAATNEALSQENATVLCREYEQLAEKLVEGSHPSPFGTEEFAISLPGEPERLPALSDTIKDEPFHKGHKGQYKGQKDRMSLILDFIKKQKSPSIKDIMSIVKDCSEKTIQRELGILIEQGLVKRVGERRWSHYEPA
;
A
#
# COMPACT_ATOMS: atom_id res chain seq x y z
N MET A 1 -15.72 31.74 -0.09
CA MET A 1 -15.97 30.82 1.06
C MET A 1 -15.20 29.49 0.94
N PRO A 2 -13.85 29.47 0.94
CA PRO A 2 -13.08 28.23 0.77
C PRO A 2 -12.71 27.49 2.08
N ASP A 3 -12.73 28.15 3.25
CA ASP A 3 -12.14 27.58 4.48
C ASP A 3 -13.02 26.56 5.22
N LYS A 4 -14.35 26.59 5.03
CA LYS A 4 -15.25 25.65 5.71
C LYS A 4 -15.12 24.22 5.18
N HIS A 5 -14.90 24.04 3.87
CA HIS A 5 -14.76 22.71 3.27
C HIS A 5 -13.45 22.02 3.66
N LYS A 6 -12.34 22.76 3.74
CA LYS A 6 -11.06 22.20 4.20
C LYS A 6 -11.13 21.66 5.62
N LYS A 7 -11.81 22.39 6.52
CA LYS A 7 -12.05 21.94 7.91
C LYS A 7 -12.90 20.68 7.98
N PHE A 8 -13.93 20.56 7.14
CA PHE A 8 -14.77 19.37 7.11
C PHE A 8 -13.99 18.12 6.66
N HIS A 9 -13.19 18.23 5.59
CA HIS A 9 -12.42 17.08 5.11
C HIS A 9 -11.33 16.63 6.09
N GLU A 10 -10.69 17.57 6.79
CA GLU A 10 -9.74 17.25 7.85
C GLU A 10 -10.42 16.56 9.04
N PHE A 11 -11.61 17.04 9.43
CA PHE A 11 -12.42 16.43 10.46
C PHE A 11 -12.89 15.02 10.06
N ALA A 12 -13.38 14.85 8.83
CA ALA A 12 -13.86 13.56 8.33
C ALA A 12 -12.73 12.52 8.26
N LEU A 13 -11.54 12.91 7.81
CA LEU A 13 -10.34 12.05 7.83
C LEU A 13 -9.97 11.60 9.24
N LYS A 14 -10.05 12.50 10.22
CA LYS A 14 -9.78 12.23 11.64
C LYS A 14 -10.93 11.53 12.37
N SER A 15 -12.05 11.29 11.69
CA SER A 15 -13.21 10.63 12.29
C SER A 15 -12.94 9.16 12.62
N ILE A 16 -13.79 8.62 13.49
CA ILE A 16 -13.78 7.20 13.90
C ILE A 16 -13.93 6.26 12.70
N LEU A 17 -14.59 6.72 11.64
CA LEU A 17 -14.87 5.95 10.44
C LEU A 17 -13.59 5.72 9.62
N PHE A 18 -12.86 6.79 9.29
CA PHE A 18 -11.71 6.70 8.40
C PHE A 18 -10.38 6.50 9.14
N LYS A 19 -10.28 6.87 10.43
CA LYS A 19 -9.08 6.66 11.28
C LYS A 19 -7.76 7.17 10.64
N GLY A 20 -7.83 8.24 9.85
CA GLY A 20 -6.68 8.79 9.11
C GLY A 20 -6.27 7.99 7.87
N ARG A 21 -7.03 6.97 7.45
CA ARG A 21 -6.80 6.25 6.18
C ARG A 21 -7.27 7.10 5.01
N HIS A 22 -6.30 7.60 4.25
CA HIS A 22 -6.56 8.48 3.13
C HIS A 22 -7.16 7.72 1.95
N ASP A 23 -6.86 6.44 1.78
CA ASP A 23 -7.35 5.63 0.66
C ASP A 23 -8.86 5.44 0.72
N TRP A 24 -9.39 5.09 1.89
CA TRP A 24 -10.81 4.83 2.08
C TRP A 24 -11.63 6.12 1.98
N TYR A 25 -11.07 7.21 2.49
CA TYR A 25 -11.67 8.54 2.36
C TYR A 25 -11.64 9.07 0.92
N PHE A 26 -10.55 8.80 0.19
CA PHE A 26 -10.46 9.09 -1.24
C PHE A 26 -11.52 8.32 -2.02
N CYS A 27 -11.68 7.02 -1.78
CA CYS A 27 -12.70 6.20 -2.42
C CYS A 27 -14.11 6.74 -2.13
N PHE A 28 -14.37 7.16 -0.90
CA PHE A 28 -15.64 7.79 -0.52
C PHE A 28 -15.92 9.05 -1.35
N LEU A 29 -15.02 10.03 -1.32
CA LEU A 29 -15.21 11.28 -2.08
C LEU A 29 -15.29 11.03 -3.59
N LYS A 30 -14.53 10.07 -4.09
CA LYS A 30 -14.53 9.72 -5.50
C LYS A 30 -15.85 9.09 -5.93
N SER A 31 -16.38 8.16 -5.14
CA SER A 31 -17.70 7.56 -5.40
C SER A 31 -18.81 8.61 -5.40
N GLU A 32 -18.76 9.59 -4.50
CA GLU A 32 -19.72 10.70 -4.44
C GLU A 32 -19.65 11.57 -5.71
N ARG A 33 -18.44 11.94 -6.14
CA ARG A 33 -18.24 12.71 -7.37
C ARG A 33 -18.74 11.97 -8.61
N ILE A 34 -18.50 10.66 -8.70
CA ILE A 34 -18.98 9.85 -9.82
C ILE A 34 -20.51 9.78 -9.81
N ALA A 35 -21.14 9.55 -8.65
CA ALA A 35 -22.59 9.55 -8.51
C ALA A 35 -23.22 10.88 -8.95
N HIS A 36 -22.60 12.02 -8.59
CA HIS A 36 -23.03 13.33 -9.06
C HIS A 36 -22.98 13.48 -10.59
N VAL A 37 -21.95 12.93 -11.23
CA VAL A 37 -21.83 12.96 -12.69
C VAL A 37 -22.96 12.14 -13.32
N PHE A 38 -23.25 10.94 -12.81
CA PHE A 38 -24.38 10.15 -13.30
C PHE A 38 -25.71 10.86 -13.14
N MET A 39 -25.96 11.50 -11.98
CA MET A 39 -27.17 12.28 -11.76
C MET A 39 -27.29 13.46 -12.73
N LEU A 40 -26.18 14.13 -13.06
CA LEU A 40 -26.18 15.24 -14.03
C LEU A 40 -26.47 14.74 -15.45
N LEU A 41 -25.87 13.61 -15.83
CA LEU A 41 -26.06 12.99 -17.13
C LEU A 41 -27.51 12.50 -17.29
N ALA A 42 -28.09 11.88 -16.26
CA ALA A 42 -29.49 11.46 -16.23
C ALA A 42 -30.47 12.63 -16.45
N ARG A 43 -30.16 13.82 -15.92
CA ARG A 43 -30.98 15.03 -16.16
C ARG A 43 -30.88 15.57 -17.58
N THR A 44 -29.77 15.31 -18.26
CA THR A 44 -29.49 15.84 -19.60
C THR A 44 -30.03 14.90 -20.68
N SER A 45 -30.03 13.59 -20.42
CA SER A 45 -30.56 12.55 -21.30
C SER A 45 -31.58 11.73 -20.52
N PRO A 46 -32.89 12.04 -20.61
CA PRO A 46 -33.93 11.28 -19.91
C PRO A 46 -34.03 9.89 -20.53
N GLY A 47 -33.61 8.89 -19.78
CA GLY A 47 -33.67 7.48 -20.16
C GLY A 47 -33.54 6.58 -18.94
N ASN A 48 -34.43 5.58 -18.84
CA ASN A 48 -34.54 4.71 -17.67
C ASN A 48 -33.19 4.09 -17.26
N VAL A 49 -32.38 3.67 -18.24
CA VAL A 49 -31.08 3.02 -18.00
C VAL A 49 -30.11 3.92 -17.24
N LEU A 50 -30.08 5.21 -17.54
CA LEU A 50 -29.14 6.15 -16.93
C LEU A 50 -29.61 6.58 -15.54
N GLU A 51 -30.92 6.68 -15.35
CA GLU A 51 -31.53 6.92 -14.04
C GLU A 51 -31.28 5.75 -13.08
N ASP A 52 -31.46 4.51 -13.54
CA ASP A 52 -31.17 3.30 -12.77
C ASP A 52 -29.69 3.25 -12.37
N LEU A 53 -28.78 3.52 -13.32
CA LEU A 53 -27.35 3.60 -13.03
C LEU A 53 -27.00 4.70 -12.05
N ALA A 54 -27.65 5.87 -12.15
CA ALA A 54 -27.44 6.96 -11.21
C ALA A 54 -27.89 6.58 -9.79
N HIS A 55 -28.98 5.82 -9.66
CA HIS A 55 -29.45 5.33 -8.37
C HIS A 55 -28.48 4.32 -7.75
N ILE A 56 -27.96 3.38 -8.54
CA ILE A 56 -26.95 2.43 -8.08
C ILE A 56 -25.66 3.17 -7.69
N ALA A 57 -25.22 4.14 -8.50
CA ALA A 57 -24.03 4.94 -8.22
C ALA A 57 -24.18 5.76 -6.94
N ALA A 58 -25.38 6.24 -6.63
CA ALA A 58 -25.67 6.99 -5.40
C ALA A 58 -25.58 6.12 -4.13
N GLN A 59 -25.69 4.79 -4.22
CA GLN A 59 -25.50 3.89 -3.08
C GLN A 59 -24.03 3.60 -2.79
N LEU A 60 -23.15 3.74 -3.79
CA LEU A 60 -21.73 3.40 -3.67
C LEU A 60 -20.99 4.14 -2.53
N PRO A 61 -21.19 5.45 -2.29
CA PRO A 61 -20.56 6.13 -1.15
C PRO A 61 -20.98 5.52 0.19
N GLY A 62 -22.23 5.08 0.32
CA GLY A 62 -22.73 4.38 1.50
C GLY A 62 -22.07 3.02 1.67
N THR A 63 -21.90 2.26 0.59
CA THR A 63 -21.15 1.00 0.59
C THR A 63 -19.70 1.21 1.02
N VAL A 64 -19.01 2.23 0.48
CA VAL A 64 -17.63 2.56 0.87
C VAL A 64 -17.55 3.01 2.33
N ALA A 65 -18.54 3.72 2.85
CA ALA A 65 -18.60 4.08 4.27
C ALA A 65 -18.83 2.85 5.18
N ARG A 66 -19.67 1.89 4.78
CA ARG A 66 -19.87 0.63 5.53
C ARG A 66 -18.64 -0.27 5.50
N LEU A 67 -17.96 -0.36 4.34
CA LEU A 67 -16.61 -0.91 4.26
C LEU A 67 -15.69 -0.18 5.23
N ALA A 68 -15.81 1.16 5.30
CA ALA A 68 -15.00 1.97 6.19
C ALA A 68 -15.17 1.65 7.68
N ALA A 69 -16.40 1.35 8.07
CA ALA A 69 -16.78 0.91 9.40
C ALA A 69 -16.35 -0.53 9.72
N GLY A 70 -16.00 -1.34 8.71
CA GLY A 70 -15.76 -2.77 8.85
C GLY A 70 -17.04 -3.62 8.90
N GLU A 71 -18.16 -3.06 8.46
CA GLU A 71 -19.45 -3.77 8.36
C GLU A 71 -19.57 -4.61 7.08
N LEU A 72 -18.73 -4.30 6.08
CA LEU A 72 -18.77 -4.91 4.76
C LEU A 72 -17.35 -5.28 4.32
N ASP A 73 -17.22 -6.42 3.66
CA ASP A 73 -15.96 -6.85 3.07
C ASP A 73 -15.61 -6.03 1.81
N ALA A 74 -14.31 -5.92 1.54
CA ALA A 74 -13.80 -5.24 0.35
C ALA A 74 -14.32 -5.87 -0.95
N GLU A 75 -14.54 -7.18 -0.95
CA GLU A 75 -15.05 -7.94 -2.10
C GLU A 75 -16.45 -7.50 -2.50
N ALA A 76 -17.34 -7.26 -1.52
CA ALA A 76 -18.70 -6.80 -1.79
C ALA A 76 -18.70 -5.37 -2.36
N ALA A 77 -17.83 -4.50 -1.83
CA ALA A 77 -17.68 -3.15 -2.38
C ALA A 77 -17.06 -3.17 -3.79
N LEU A 78 -16.12 -4.08 -4.09
CA LEU A 78 -15.59 -4.28 -5.44
C LEU A 78 -16.64 -4.80 -6.40
N ALA A 79 -17.51 -5.71 -5.96
CA ALA A 79 -18.62 -6.22 -6.77
C ALA A 79 -19.55 -5.09 -7.22
N ASP A 80 -19.90 -4.17 -6.32
CA ASP A 80 -20.71 -2.98 -6.64
C ASP A 80 -20.01 -2.08 -7.69
N VAL A 81 -18.69 -1.87 -7.54
CA VAL A 81 -17.90 -1.07 -8.51
C VAL A 81 -17.87 -1.73 -9.89
N PHE A 82 -17.67 -3.05 -9.95
CA PHE A 82 -17.67 -3.79 -11.22
C PHE A 82 -19.05 -3.82 -11.87
N ALA A 83 -20.13 -3.91 -11.09
CA ALA A 83 -21.49 -3.81 -11.60
C ALA A 83 -21.73 -2.44 -12.26
N LEU A 84 -21.31 -1.35 -11.62
CA LEU A 84 -21.40 0.01 -12.18
C LEU A 84 -20.55 0.19 -13.43
N LEU A 85 -19.34 -0.36 -13.45
CA LEU A 85 -18.44 -0.31 -14.58
C LEU A 85 -19.01 -1.08 -15.78
N ALA A 86 -19.57 -2.27 -15.56
CA ALA A 86 -20.30 -3.02 -16.58
C ALA A 86 -21.53 -2.25 -17.09
N GLY A 87 -22.32 -1.68 -16.18
CA GLY A 87 -23.48 -0.85 -16.51
C GLY A 87 -23.12 0.37 -17.37
N THR A 88 -22.01 1.03 -17.05
CA THR A 88 -21.50 2.18 -17.82
C THR A 88 -21.13 1.79 -19.26
N ARG A 89 -20.48 0.63 -19.44
CA ARG A 89 -20.13 0.09 -20.77
C ARG A 89 -21.36 -0.30 -21.59
N LEU A 90 -22.37 -0.88 -20.94
CA LEU A 90 -23.65 -1.21 -21.57
C LEU A 90 -24.41 0.07 -21.97
N ALA A 91 -24.44 1.09 -21.12
CA ALA A 91 -25.04 2.38 -21.42
C ALA A 91 -24.36 3.08 -22.61
N ALA A 92 -23.05 2.93 -22.76
CA ALA A 92 -22.30 3.43 -23.92
C ALA A 92 -22.65 2.67 -25.22
N THR A 93 -22.93 1.37 -25.12
CA THR A 93 -23.32 0.53 -26.26
C THR A 93 -24.73 0.88 -26.74
N ASN A 94 -25.63 1.22 -25.81
CA ASN A 94 -27.01 1.60 -26.11
C ASN A 94 -27.17 3.07 -26.56
N GLU A 95 -26.07 3.77 -26.86
CA GLU A 95 -26.04 5.21 -27.21
C GLU A 95 -26.67 6.14 -26.15
N ALA A 96 -26.99 5.62 -24.96
CA ALA A 96 -27.52 6.41 -23.84
C ALA A 96 -26.44 7.31 -23.20
N LEU A 97 -25.18 6.96 -23.40
CA LEU A 97 -24.01 7.69 -22.92
C LEU A 97 -23.01 7.91 -24.06
N SER A 98 -22.51 9.14 -24.19
CA SER A 98 -21.42 9.45 -25.12
C SER A 98 -20.19 8.58 -24.84
N GLN A 99 -19.54 8.08 -25.90
CA GLN A 99 -18.31 7.28 -25.79
C GLN A 99 -17.21 8.01 -25.02
N GLU A 100 -17.09 9.33 -25.19
CA GLU A 100 -16.11 10.14 -24.44
C GLU A 100 -16.42 10.13 -22.94
N ASN A 101 -17.69 10.32 -22.55
CA ASN A 101 -18.09 10.30 -21.14
C ASN A 101 -17.93 8.90 -20.53
N ALA A 102 -18.24 7.86 -21.31
CA ALA A 102 -18.09 6.48 -20.89
C ALA A 102 -16.63 6.11 -20.60
N THR A 103 -15.69 6.50 -21.47
CA THR A 103 -14.26 6.23 -21.27
C THR A 103 -13.72 6.91 -20.01
N VAL A 104 -14.11 8.16 -19.76
CA VAL A 104 -13.72 8.88 -18.54
C VAL A 104 -14.29 8.19 -17.30
N LEU A 105 -15.58 7.87 -17.29
CA LEU A 105 -16.22 7.22 -16.15
C LEU A 105 -15.64 5.83 -15.86
N CYS A 106 -15.35 5.03 -16.90
CA CYS A 106 -14.70 3.74 -16.74
C CYS A 106 -13.33 3.88 -16.06
N ARG A 107 -12.51 4.84 -16.52
CA ARG A 107 -11.19 5.10 -15.93
C ARG A 107 -11.29 5.53 -14.47
N GLU A 108 -12.29 6.34 -14.12
CA GLU A 108 -12.49 6.77 -12.74
C GLU A 108 -12.91 5.61 -11.82
N TYR A 109 -13.76 4.69 -12.31
CA TYR A 109 -14.12 3.46 -11.59
C TYR A 109 -12.94 2.48 -11.47
N GLU A 110 -12.11 2.34 -12.50
CA GLU A 110 -10.90 1.50 -12.45
C GLU A 110 -9.93 1.99 -11.36
N GLN A 111 -9.66 3.30 -11.33
CA GLN A 111 -8.85 3.91 -10.26
C GLN A 111 -9.48 3.76 -8.86
N LEU A 112 -10.81 3.75 -8.77
CA LEU A 112 -11.50 3.53 -7.50
C LEU A 112 -11.31 2.07 -7.05
N ALA A 113 -11.43 1.11 -7.96
CA ALA A 113 -11.20 -0.31 -7.68
C ALA A 113 -9.76 -0.58 -7.23
N GLU A 114 -8.76 -0.02 -7.93
CA GLU A 114 -7.34 -0.12 -7.55
C GLU A 114 -7.10 0.37 -6.12
N LYS A 115 -7.63 1.56 -5.78
CA LYS A 115 -7.50 2.15 -4.44
C LYS A 115 -8.24 1.37 -3.36
N LEU A 116 -9.33 0.70 -3.71
CA LEU A 116 -10.05 -0.17 -2.80
C LEU A 116 -9.21 -1.41 -2.44
N VAL A 117 -8.57 -2.02 -3.43
CA VAL A 117 -7.68 -3.18 -3.24
C VAL A 117 -6.46 -2.80 -2.42
N GLU A 118 -5.80 -1.68 -2.74
CA GLU A 118 -4.66 -1.17 -1.96
C GLU A 118 -5.01 -0.93 -0.49
N GLY A 119 -6.21 -0.39 -0.23
CA GLY A 119 -6.69 -0.16 1.12
C GLY A 119 -7.16 -1.42 1.86
N SER A 120 -7.34 -2.53 1.15
CA SER A 120 -7.84 -3.80 1.71
C SER A 120 -6.73 -4.78 2.05
N HIS A 121 -5.53 -4.61 1.49
CA HIS A 121 -4.36 -5.29 2.00
C HIS A 121 -4.00 -4.67 3.36
N PRO A 122 -4.19 -5.37 4.50
CA PRO A 122 -3.54 -4.96 5.72
C PRO A 122 -2.04 -4.90 5.42
N SER A 123 -1.36 -3.87 5.96
CA SER A 123 0.10 -3.81 5.93
C SER A 123 0.66 -5.21 6.25
N PRO A 124 1.72 -5.69 5.58
CA PRO A 124 2.29 -7.02 5.83
C PRO A 124 2.83 -7.22 7.26
N PHE A 125 2.69 -6.21 8.14
CA PHE A 125 2.93 -6.29 9.58
C PHE A 125 1.63 -6.38 10.42
N GLY A 126 0.49 -6.60 9.79
CA GLY A 126 -0.84 -6.61 10.41
C GLY A 126 -1.15 -7.92 11.12
N THR A 127 -0.70 -8.02 12.37
CA THR A 127 -1.31 -8.74 13.53
C THR A 127 -1.71 -10.22 13.45
N GLU A 128 -1.91 -10.82 12.28
CA GLU A 128 -2.25 -12.24 12.12
C GLU A 128 -0.99 -13.12 12.25
N GLU A 129 0.17 -12.63 11.79
CA GLU A 129 1.44 -13.38 11.80
C GLU A 129 2.10 -13.46 13.20
N PHE A 130 1.56 -12.73 14.18
CA PHE A 130 1.99 -12.75 15.59
C PHE A 130 0.96 -13.38 16.54
N ALA A 131 -0.04 -14.09 16.02
CA ALA A 131 -0.85 -14.97 16.85
C ALA A 131 0.00 -16.15 17.33
N ILE A 132 0.72 -15.97 18.43
CA ILE A 132 1.31 -17.06 19.20
C ILE A 132 0.14 -17.94 19.65
N SER A 133 -0.03 -19.07 18.97
CA SER A 133 -0.99 -20.09 19.38
C SER A 133 -0.60 -20.60 20.77
N LEU A 134 -1.44 -20.34 21.76
CA LEU A 134 -1.36 -20.98 23.07
C LEU A 134 -1.59 -22.49 22.87
N PRO A 135 -0.70 -23.37 23.39
CA PRO A 135 -0.85 -24.81 23.20
C PRO A 135 -1.99 -25.33 24.06
N GLY A 136 -3.06 -25.82 23.43
CA GLY A 136 -4.11 -26.54 24.13
C GLY A 136 -5.42 -26.72 23.38
N GLU A 137 -5.42 -27.44 22.25
CA GLU A 137 -6.47 -28.43 21.92
C GLU A 137 -6.05 -29.27 20.70
N PRO A 138 -6.35 -30.59 20.69
CA PRO A 138 -5.66 -31.55 19.81
C PRO A 138 -6.22 -31.60 18.39
N GLU A 139 -5.28 -31.76 17.46
CA GLU A 139 -5.42 -31.91 16.02
C GLU A 139 -6.41 -33.01 15.57
N ARG A 140 -7.09 -32.74 14.45
CA ARG A 140 -7.38 -33.76 13.45
C ARG A 140 -6.87 -33.28 12.09
N LEU A 141 -5.77 -33.90 11.64
CA LEU A 141 -5.26 -33.83 10.26
C LEU A 141 -6.19 -34.60 9.30
N PRO A 142 -6.17 -34.26 8.00
CA PRO A 142 -5.41 -35.16 7.12
C PRO A 142 -4.56 -34.48 6.03
N ALA A 143 -3.43 -35.14 5.79
CA ALA A 143 -2.72 -35.40 4.54
C ALA A 143 -2.02 -34.26 3.78
N LEU A 144 -0.69 -34.29 3.93
CA LEU A 144 0.35 -33.75 3.08
C LEU A 144 0.15 -34.07 1.59
N SER A 145 0.42 -33.07 0.74
CA SER A 145 1.10 -33.30 -0.54
C SER A 145 2.16 -32.22 -0.74
N ASP A 146 3.40 -32.68 -0.66
CA ASP A 146 4.62 -31.94 -0.96
C ASP A 146 4.57 -31.26 -2.33
N THR A 147 5.04 -30.02 -2.41
CA THR A 147 5.98 -29.58 -3.47
C THR A 147 6.51 -28.19 -3.15
N ILE A 148 7.65 -28.16 -2.47
CA ILE A 148 8.54 -27.00 -2.43
C ILE A 148 9.18 -26.87 -3.83
N LYS A 149 9.02 -25.69 -4.45
CA LYS A 149 9.95 -25.19 -5.49
C LYS A 149 10.40 -23.80 -5.08
N ASP A 150 11.65 -23.74 -4.64
CA ASP A 150 12.43 -22.51 -4.50
C ASP A 150 12.63 -21.84 -5.86
N GLU A 151 12.34 -20.54 -5.97
CA GLU A 151 13.05 -19.60 -6.85
C GLU A 151 12.89 -18.16 -6.28
N PRO A 152 13.92 -17.29 -6.40
CA PRO A 152 14.08 -16.07 -5.63
C PRO A 152 13.42 -14.85 -6.28
N PHE A 153 12.65 -14.08 -5.51
CA PHE A 153 12.04 -12.84 -5.98
C PHE A 153 13.01 -11.65 -5.84
N HIS A 154 13.56 -11.20 -6.96
CA HIS A 154 14.33 -9.95 -7.04
C HIS A 154 13.47 -8.74 -7.43
N LYS A 155 13.55 -7.73 -6.55
CA LYS A 155 13.66 -6.27 -6.79
C LYS A 155 12.45 -5.43 -7.24
N GLY A 156 12.24 -4.37 -6.44
CA GLY A 156 11.57 -3.14 -6.86
C GLY A 156 11.82 -1.92 -5.96
N HIS A 157 13.08 -1.48 -5.80
CA HIS A 157 13.39 -0.06 -5.56
C HIS A 157 14.62 0.31 -6.41
N LYS A 158 14.38 0.95 -7.55
CA LYS A 158 15.41 1.53 -8.40
C LYS A 158 15.80 2.90 -7.83
N GLY A 159 16.99 3.00 -7.26
CA GLY A 159 17.62 4.27 -6.91
C GLY A 159 19.03 4.07 -6.33
N GLN A 160 20.06 4.42 -7.09
CA GLN A 160 21.47 4.62 -6.70
C GLN A 160 22.32 3.39 -6.31
N TYR A 161 22.83 2.65 -7.31
CA TYR A 161 23.86 1.61 -7.11
C TYR A 161 25.30 2.04 -7.46
N LYS A 162 25.55 3.30 -7.84
CA LYS A 162 26.91 3.71 -8.27
C LYS A 162 27.82 4.15 -7.12
N GLY A 163 27.26 4.68 -6.02
CA GLY A 163 28.04 5.11 -4.84
C GLY A 163 28.14 4.08 -3.72
N GLN A 164 27.44 2.94 -3.79
CA GLN A 164 27.45 1.94 -2.71
C GLN A 164 28.77 1.18 -2.66
N LYS A 165 29.34 0.80 -3.80
CA LYS A 165 30.60 0.04 -3.86
C LYS A 165 31.79 0.85 -3.35
N ASP A 166 31.91 2.12 -3.75
CA ASP A 166 33.01 3.00 -3.31
C ASP A 166 32.97 3.23 -1.79
N ARG A 167 31.77 3.38 -1.21
CA ARG A 167 31.60 3.54 0.24
C ARG A 167 31.95 2.26 1.00
N MET A 168 31.54 1.10 0.49
CA MET A 168 31.88 -0.19 1.09
C MET A 168 33.39 -0.44 1.09
N SER A 169 34.11 -0.07 0.01
CA SER A 169 35.58 -0.14 0.01
C SER A 169 36.22 0.81 1.02
N LEU A 170 35.72 2.04 1.18
CA LEU A 170 36.23 3.00 2.17
C LEU A 170 36.02 2.50 3.61
N ILE A 171 34.86 1.90 3.89
CA ILE A 171 34.55 1.31 5.21
C ILE A 171 35.50 0.13 5.47
N LEU A 172 35.72 -0.73 4.49
CA LEU A 172 36.60 -1.90 4.62
C LEU A 172 38.07 -1.49 4.80
N ASP A 173 38.55 -0.50 4.07
CA ASP A 173 39.90 0.05 4.25
C ASP A 173 40.08 0.69 5.63
N PHE A 174 39.04 1.32 6.16
CA PHE A 174 39.08 1.89 7.50
C PHE A 174 39.10 0.83 8.60
N ILE A 175 38.27 -0.22 8.48
CA ILE A 175 38.27 -1.36 9.43
C ILE A 175 39.58 -2.14 9.38
N LYS A 176 40.29 -2.16 8.23
CA LYS A 176 41.64 -2.73 8.17
C LYS A 176 42.69 -1.87 8.87
N LYS A 177 42.53 -0.53 8.86
CA LYS A 177 43.48 0.42 9.45
C LYS A 177 43.29 0.59 10.96
N GLN A 178 42.05 0.60 11.45
CA GLN A 178 41.73 0.60 12.88
C GLN A 178 41.34 -0.81 13.31
N LYS A 179 42.02 -1.38 14.30
CA LYS A 179 41.76 -2.76 14.73
C LYS A 179 40.39 -3.00 15.38
N SER A 180 39.61 -1.98 15.73
CA SER A 180 38.30 -2.13 16.40
C SER A 180 37.38 -0.88 16.35
N PRO A 181 37.11 -0.28 15.16
CA PRO A 181 36.27 0.91 15.07
C PRO A 181 34.85 0.67 15.61
N SER A 182 34.33 1.66 16.32
CA SER A 182 32.90 1.74 16.63
C SER A 182 32.13 2.32 15.45
N ILE A 183 30.81 2.10 15.41
CA ILE A 183 29.91 2.69 14.39
C ILE A 183 30.11 4.21 14.29
N LYS A 184 30.35 4.89 15.43
CA LYS A 184 30.61 6.33 15.49
C LYS A 184 31.89 6.74 14.78
N ASP A 185 32.92 5.90 14.82
CA ASP A 185 34.21 6.18 14.17
C ASP A 185 34.06 6.04 12.65
N ILE A 186 33.28 5.05 12.20
CA ILE A 186 32.96 4.84 10.78
C ILE A 186 32.11 6.01 10.24
N MET A 187 31.17 6.52 11.05
CA MET A 187 30.38 7.71 10.70
C MET A 187 31.22 8.97 10.51
N SER A 188 32.36 9.10 11.18
CA SER A 188 33.22 10.29 11.06
C SER A 188 33.91 10.39 9.69
N ILE A 189 34.06 9.27 9.00
CA ILE A 189 34.75 9.16 7.70
C ILE A 189 33.75 9.15 6.55
N VAL A 190 32.61 8.46 6.72
CA VAL A 190 31.54 8.41 5.72
C VAL A 190 30.51 9.50 6.03
N LYS A 191 30.85 10.76 5.69
CA LYS A 191 30.03 11.94 6.02
C LYS A 191 28.70 12.03 5.26
N ASP A 192 28.54 11.30 4.17
CA ASP A 192 27.36 11.40 3.30
C ASP A 192 26.22 10.45 3.69
N CYS A 193 26.27 9.81 4.87
CA CYS A 193 25.34 8.73 5.22
C CYS A 193 24.87 8.74 6.66
N SER A 194 23.62 8.30 6.86
CA SER A 194 23.06 8.06 8.18
C SER A 194 23.64 6.80 8.83
N GLU A 195 23.64 6.75 10.16
CA GLU A 195 24.05 5.57 10.94
C GLU A 195 23.36 4.28 10.45
N LYS A 196 22.07 4.36 10.10
CA LYS A 196 21.29 3.22 9.59
C LYS A 196 21.80 2.70 8.24
N THR A 197 22.32 3.58 7.39
CA THR A 197 22.90 3.19 6.10
C THR A 197 24.20 2.42 6.32
N ILE A 198 25.05 2.90 7.23
CA ILE A 198 26.31 2.23 7.59
C ILE A 198 26.03 0.87 8.25
N GLN A 199 25.02 0.79 9.12
CA GLN A 199 24.59 -0.47 9.73
C GLN A 199 24.18 -1.52 8.69
N ARG A 200 23.45 -1.13 7.63
CA ARG A 200 23.11 -2.04 6.52
C ARG A 200 24.33 -2.49 5.74
N GLU A 201 25.24 -1.58 5.41
CA GLU A 201 26.47 -1.92 4.68
C GLU A 201 27.41 -2.82 5.50
N LEU A 202 27.53 -2.56 6.80
CA LEU A 202 28.25 -3.45 7.71
C LEU A 202 27.59 -4.82 7.80
N GLY A 203 26.26 -4.90 7.79
CA GLY A 203 25.53 -6.16 7.69
C GLY A 203 25.93 -6.97 6.45
N ILE A 204 25.95 -6.33 5.29
CA ILE A 204 26.38 -6.95 4.03
C ILE A 204 27.85 -7.42 4.12
N LEU A 205 28.74 -6.62 4.71
CA LEU A 205 30.16 -7.00 4.87
C LEU A 205 30.35 -8.18 5.85
N ILE A 206 29.50 -8.32 6.86
CA ILE A 206 29.49 -9.47 7.78
C ILE A 206 28.97 -10.72 7.05
N GLU A 207 27.88 -10.59 6.29
CA GLU A 207 27.35 -11.69 5.46
C GLU A 207 28.38 -12.16 4.42
N GLN A 208 29.17 -11.24 3.87
CA GLN A 208 30.28 -11.55 2.97
C GLN A 208 31.52 -12.13 3.69
N GLY A 209 31.50 -12.22 5.01
CA GLY A 209 32.60 -12.76 5.82
C GLY A 209 33.86 -11.90 5.83
N LEU A 210 33.77 -10.61 5.48
CA LEU A 210 34.92 -9.70 5.43
C LEU A 210 35.16 -8.97 6.76
N VAL A 211 34.12 -8.88 7.59
CA VAL A 211 34.14 -8.16 8.87
C VAL A 211 33.43 -9.00 9.93
N LYS A 212 34.04 -9.12 11.11
CA LYS A 212 33.45 -9.75 12.28
C LYS A 212 32.91 -8.69 13.23
N ARG A 213 31.67 -8.87 13.67
CA ARG A 213 31.05 -8.03 14.70
C ARG A 213 31.33 -8.61 16.09
N VAL A 214 31.93 -7.82 16.96
CA VAL A 214 32.26 -8.19 18.35
C VAL A 214 31.56 -7.21 19.31
N GLY A 215 30.54 -7.69 20.05
CA GLY A 215 29.85 -6.91 21.08
C GLY A 215 28.34 -6.82 20.91
N GLU A 216 27.63 -6.40 21.96
CA GLU A 216 26.17 -6.46 22.03
C GLU A 216 25.49 -5.17 21.52
N ARG A 217 24.55 -5.35 20.57
CA ARG A 217 23.63 -4.33 20.04
C ARG A 217 24.28 -3.01 19.56
N ARG A 218 24.43 -1.99 20.41
CA ARG A 218 24.89 -0.64 20.00
C ARG A 218 26.35 -0.35 20.37
N TRP A 219 26.98 -1.24 21.13
CA TRP A 219 28.39 -1.14 21.51
C TRP A 219 29.25 -2.18 20.79
N SER A 220 28.78 -2.62 19.63
CA SER A 220 29.54 -3.55 18.81
C SER A 220 30.74 -2.83 18.19
N HIS A 221 31.90 -3.47 18.33
CA HIS A 221 33.11 -3.19 17.59
C HIS A 221 33.19 -4.10 16.38
N TYR A 222 33.89 -3.65 15.35
CA TYR A 222 34.05 -4.39 14.11
C TYR A 222 35.52 -4.69 13.92
N GLU A 223 35.84 -5.96 13.71
CA GLU A 223 37.20 -6.42 13.43
C GLU A 223 37.23 -6.99 12.01
N PRO A 224 38.33 -6.86 11.26
CA PRO A 224 38.48 -7.61 10.01
C PRO A 224 38.45 -9.11 10.33
N ALA A 225 37.71 -9.89 9.52
CA ALA A 225 37.65 -11.34 9.65
C ALA A 225 38.97 -12.02 9.23
#